data_AF-A0A5N5T0R3-F1
#
_entry.id   AF-A0A5N5T0R3-F1
#
_cell.length_a   1.000
_cell.length_b   1.000
_cell.length_c   1.000
_cell.angle_alpha   90.00
_cell.angle_beta   90.00
_cell.angle_gamma   90.00
#
_symmetry.space_group_name_H-M   'P 1'
#
loop_
_entity.id
_entity.type
_entity.pdbx_description
1 polymer ?
#
loop_
_entity_poly.entity_id
_entity_poly.type
_entity_poly.pdbx_seq_one_letter_code
_entity_poly.pdbx_strand_id
1 'polypeptide(L)'
;MAKAISLKRLQIEKQFSELEERLKVGGVLMTSEREDIVKKNAMDLLHDLRDGNLSAMEVLQAFQAKALELTRKINCITEFIPEAETFAKMCDELPAGERRALHGVPVSIKDTVDVKGMDSTLGLAKRINKPATSNAVLVDVLIDNGAVPFCKTNISQMCLSFSCNNPVFGTTKNPHDITRCPGGSSGGEGALIGGGGSILGVGSDLAGSIRVPSNFSGCTGLKPTSPRLSTNGLLKALAGQQGNKSCIGIMGRDVDIVSECMKILCSSEVMNKLDPKTVPIPWNESKLTSKEKLRFGYYDSLSVFPTSPGIRRAIHESKEALERAGHEVVPFDFEDAFDIFRNCIRSTMSDNGVNMTKHIEGGESVDPSLSNGYLLARTPIFLKPLLKKIAAWKTSRLGAEAIQCKSFI
;
A
#
# COMPACT_ATOMS: atom_id res chain seq x y z
N MET A 1 -2.91 -16.82 21.88
CA MET A 1 -2.50 -16.03 20.69
C MET A 1 -1.22 -16.56 20.05
N ALA A 2 -0.11 -16.70 20.79
CA ALA A 2 1.17 -17.19 20.24
C ALA A 2 1.06 -18.53 19.46
N LYS A 3 0.34 -19.52 20.01
CA LYS A 3 0.07 -20.79 19.31
C LYS A 3 -0.64 -20.59 17.97
N ALA A 4 -1.63 -19.71 17.92
CA ALA A 4 -2.40 -19.45 16.70
C ALA A 4 -1.55 -18.72 15.63
N ILE A 5 -0.71 -17.76 16.04
CA ILE A 5 0.28 -17.14 15.16
C ILE A 5 1.27 -18.19 14.61
N SER A 6 1.78 -19.07 15.47
CA SER A 6 2.70 -20.13 15.06
C SER A 6 2.06 -21.07 14.02
N LEU A 7 0.81 -21.51 14.24
CA LEU A 7 0.06 -22.32 13.29
C LEU A 7 -0.17 -21.59 11.96
N LYS A 8 -0.53 -20.31 11.99
CA LYS A 8 -0.71 -19.49 10.78
C LYS A 8 0.59 -19.40 9.97
N ARG A 9 1.73 -19.17 10.64
CA ARG A 9 3.05 -19.14 9.98
C ARG A 9 3.43 -20.49 9.36
N LEU A 10 3.13 -21.60 10.04
CA LEU A 10 3.36 -22.94 9.49
C LEU A 10 2.50 -23.20 8.25
N GLN A 11 1.24 -22.74 8.25
CA GLN A 11 0.36 -22.83 7.09
C GLN A 11 0.89 -22.01 5.90
N ILE A 12 1.37 -20.79 6.16
CA ILE A 12 1.99 -19.92 5.15
C ILE A 12 3.25 -20.57 4.58
N GLU A 13 4.13 -21.09 5.44
CA GLU A 13 5.36 -21.75 5.01
C GLU A 13 5.08 -22.98 4.14
N LYS A 14 4.07 -23.77 4.50
CA LYS A 14 3.60 -24.89 3.70
C LYS A 14 3.09 -24.40 2.33
N GLN A 15 2.24 -23.37 2.31
CA GLN A 15 1.71 -22.78 1.07
C GLN A 15 2.86 -22.29 0.16
N PHE A 16 3.86 -21.61 0.72
CA PHE A 16 5.01 -21.12 -0.04
C PHE A 16 5.82 -22.26 -0.63
N SER A 17 6.07 -23.32 0.16
CA SER A 17 6.81 -24.50 -0.30
C SER A 17 6.07 -25.26 -1.40
N GLU A 18 4.76 -25.45 -1.25
CA GLU A 18 3.92 -26.10 -2.28
C GLU A 18 3.89 -25.28 -3.58
N LEU A 19 3.77 -23.95 -3.49
CA LEU A 19 3.83 -23.09 -4.67
C LEU A 19 5.21 -23.13 -5.33
N GLU A 20 6.29 -23.09 -4.54
CA GLU A 20 7.66 -23.16 -5.05
C GLU A 20 7.91 -24.46 -5.83
N GLU A 21 7.50 -25.61 -5.29
CA GLU A 21 7.64 -26.90 -5.97
C GLU A 21 6.82 -26.98 -7.25
N ARG A 22 5.58 -26.45 -7.26
CA ARG A 22 4.77 -26.39 -8.49
C ARG A 22 5.37 -25.49 -9.57
N LEU A 23 6.05 -24.42 -9.17
CA LEU A 23 6.63 -23.47 -10.12
C LEU A 23 7.98 -23.94 -10.67
N LYS A 24 8.74 -24.80 -9.97
CA LYS A 24 10.05 -25.26 -10.46
C LYS A 24 9.94 -25.97 -11.81
N VAL A 25 10.72 -25.52 -12.77
CA VAL A 25 10.91 -26.20 -14.07
C VAL A 25 12.34 -26.71 -14.12
N GLY A 26 12.52 -28.04 -14.22
CA GLY A 26 13.85 -28.65 -14.12
C GLY A 26 14.59 -28.35 -12.80
N GLY A 27 13.85 -28.10 -11.72
CA GLY A 27 14.40 -27.72 -10.41
C GLY A 27 14.73 -26.23 -10.24
N VAL A 28 14.52 -25.41 -11.27
CA VAL A 28 14.83 -23.97 -11.26
C VAL A 28 13.54 -23.16 -11.07
N LEU A 29 13.53 -22.27 -10.08
CA LEU A 29 12.39 -21.38 -9.82
C LEU A 29 12.36 -20.18 -10.76
N MET A 30 13.49 -19.48 -10.93
CA MET A 30 13.62 -18.34 -11.86
C MET A 30 14.39 -18.80 -13.09
N THR A 31 13.67 -19.17 -14.15
CA THR A 31 14.27 -19.45 -15.47
C THR A 31 14.55 -18.15 -16.21
N SER A 32 15.37 -18.19 -17.26
CA SER A 32 15.68 -17.03 -18.10
C SER A 32 14.41 -16.40 -18.69
N GLU A 33 13.46 -17.21 -19.13
CA GLU A 33 12.19 -16.74 -19.71
C GLU A 33 11.35 -15.99 -18.67
N ARG A 34 11.29 -16.50 -17.43
CA ARG A 34 10.61 -15.80 -16.33
C ARG A 34 11.31 -14.50 -15.99
N GLU A 35 12.65 -14.48 -16.00
CA GLU A 35 13.41 -13.26 -15.79
C GLU A 35 13.10 -12.20 -16.86
N ASP A 36 13.00 -12.61 -18.13
CA ASP A 36 12.68 -11.71 -19.24
C ASP A 36 11.26 -11.14 -19.09
N ILE A 37 10.28 -11.96 -18.70
CA ILE A 37 8.91 -11.52 -18.41
C ILE A 37 8.88 -10.49 -17.27
N VAL A 38 9.52 -10.78 -16.13
CA VAL A 38 9.44 -9.87 -14.96
C VAL A 38 10.21 -8.57 -15.17
N LYS A 39 11.22 -8.55 -16.06
CA LYS A 39 12.01 -7.36 -16.42
C LYS A 39 11.35 -6.49 -17.49
N LYS A 40 10.34 -6.99 -18.22
CA LYS A 40 9.62 -6.25 -19.26
C LYS A 40 9.01 -4.95 -18.71
N ASN A 41 8.92 -3.93 -19.57
CA ASN A 41 8.18 -2.71 -19.26
C ASN A 41 6.70 -3.05 -18.95
N ALA A 42 6.09 -2.35 -18.00
CA ALA A 42 4.75 -2.70 -17.52
C ALA A 42 3.67 -2.55 -18.60
N MET A 43 3.77 -1.52 -19.46
CA MET A 43 2.82 -1.31 -20.55
C MET A 43 3.06 -2.31 -21.70
N ASP A 44 4.31 -2.58 -22.06
CA ASP A 44 4.62 -3.61 -23.08
C ASP A 44 4.10 -4.99 -22.64
N LEU A 45 4.25 -5.34 -21.36
CA LEU A 45 3.71 -6.59 -20.82
C LEU A 45 2.17 -6.63 -20.87
N LEU A 46 1.49 -5.52 -20.55
CA LEU A 46 0.04 -5.41 -20.71
C LEU A 46 -0.39 -5.56 -22.17
N HIS A 47 0.37 -4.98 -23.11
CA HIS A 47 0.12 -5.13 -24.54
C HIS A 47 0.30 -6.58 -24.99
N ASP A 48 1.40 -7.23 -24.61
CA ASP A 48 1.66 -8.64 -24.94
C ASP A 48 0.57 -9.58 -24.42
N LEU A 49 0.05 -9.33 -23.21
CA LEU A 49 -1.08 -10.07 -22.65
C LEU A 49 -2.36 -9.85 -23.47
N ARG A 50 -2.67 -8.60 -23.83
CA ARG A 50 -3.86 -8.26 -24.62
C ARG A 50 -3.78 -8.78 -26.05
N ASP A 51 -2.61 -8.80 -26.65
CA ASP A 51 -2.37 -9.29 -28.00
C ASP A 51 -2.25 -10.83 -28.03
N GLY A 52 -1.95 -11.45 -26.89
CA GLY A 52 -1.82 -12.89 -26.74
C GLY A 52 -0.43 -13.41 -27.11
N ASN A 53 0.56 -12.51 -27.12
CA ASN A 53 1.97 -12.86 -27.27
C ASN A 53 2.51 -13.58 -26.01
N LEU A 54 1.90 -13.31 -24.86
CA LEU A 54 2.12 -14.01 -23.59
C LEU A 54 0.77 -14.41 -23.00
N SER A 55 0.70 -15.60 -22.39
CA SER A 55 -0.47 -16.02 -21.63
C SER A 55 -0.47 -15.42 -20.22
N ALA A 56 -1.66 -15.21 -19.66
CA ALA A 56 -1.84 -14.80 -18.28
C ALA A 56 -1.23 -15.81 -17.31
N MET A 57 -1.30 -17.12 -17.61
CA MET A 57 -0.65 -18.15 -16.80
C MET A 57 0.87 -18.02 -16.77
N GLU A 58 1.52 -17.83 -17.93
CA GLU A 58 2.98 -17.65 -17.99
C GLU A 58 3.43 -16.42 -17.20
N VAL A 59 2.72 -15.30 -17.37
CA VAL A 59 3.02 -14.06 -16.66
C VAL A 59 2.79 -14.21 -15.17
N LEU A 60 1.65 -14.78 -14.75
CA LEU A 60 1.37 -15.05 -13.34
C LEU A 60 2.47 -15.90 -12.69
N GLN A 61 2.86 -17.01 -13.32
CA GLN A 61 3.87 -17.91 -12.78
C GLN A 61 5.24 -17.25 -12.69
N ALA A 62 5.62 -16.41 -13.65
CA ALA A 62 6.84 -15.62 -13.60
C ALA A 62 6.85 -14.67 -12.40
N PHE A 63 5.74 -13.95 -12.16
CA PHE A 63 5.62 -13.06 -11.01
C PHE A 63 5.50 -13.80 -9.68
N GLN A 64 4.79 -14.93 -9.60
CA GLN A 64 4.75 -15.77 -8.40
C GLN A 64 6.14 -16.30 -8.03
N ALA A 65 6.93 -16.73 -9.02
CA ALA A 65 8.31 -17.19 -8.81
C ALA A 65 9.20 -16.07 -8.25
N LYS A 66 9.13 -14.87 -8.86
CA LYS A 66 9.91 -13.71 -8.38
C LYS A 66 9.45 -13.23 -6.99
N ALA A 67 8.14 -13.23 -6.76
CA ALA A 67 7.53 -12.89 -5.49
C ALA A 67 7.95 -13.84 -4.36
N LEU A 68 7.98 -15.15 -4.64
CA LEU A 68 8.52 -16.17 -3.73
C LEU A 68 10.00 -15.88 -3.41
N GLU A 69 10.83 -15.70 -4.44
CA GLU A 69 12.26 -15.41 -4.26
C GLU A 69 12.49 -14.19 -3.34
N LEU A 70 11.72 -13.12 -3.55
CA LEU A 70 11.80 -11.91 -2.75
C LEU A 70 11.28 -12.14 -1.33
N THR A 71 10.08 -12.70 -1.16
CA THR A 71 9.48 -12.82 0.17
C THR A 71 10.30 -13.73 1.09
N ARG A 72 11.00 -14.74 0.55
CA ARG A 72 11.99 -15.54 1.31
C ARG A 72 13.11 -14.69 1.90
N LYS A 73 13.53 -13.61 1.22
CA LYS A 73 14.62 -12.71 1.65
C LYS A 73 14.12 -11.55 2.52
N ILE A 74 12.97 -10.97 2.18
CA ILE A 74 12.51 -9.69 2.75
C ILE A 74 11.13 -9.73 3.40
N ASN A 75 10.43 -10.87 3.39
CA ASN A 75 9.15 -11.09 4.08
C ASN A 75 8.08 -10.03 3.74
N CYS A 76 7.80 -9.83 2.44
CA CYS A 76 6.87 -8.82 1.94
C CYS A 76 5.45 -9.33 1.69
N ILE A 77 5.26 -10.65 1.58
CA ILE A 77 3.97 -11.32 1.33
C ILE A 77 3.47 -11.98 2.59
N THR A 78 2.19 -11.80 2.90
CA THR A 78 1.51 -12.56 3.97
C THR A 78 1.11 -13.93 3.47
N GLU A 79 0.39 -14.00 2.35
CA GLU A 79 -0.18 -15.23 1.76
C GLU A 79 -0.33 -15.08 0.24
N PHE A 80 -0.24 -16.18 -0.52
CA PHE A 80 -0.64 -16.21 -1.93
C PHE A 80 -2.14 -16.47 -2.07
N ILE A 81 -2.77 -15.90 -3.09
CA ILE A 81 -4.20 -16.07 -3.38
C ILE A 81 -4.38 -17.44 -4.08
N PRO A 82 -5.11 -18.40 -3.48
CA PRO A 82 -5.26 -19.74 -4.06
C PRO A 82 -5.90 -19.74 -5.46
N GLU A 83 -6.83 -18.82 -5.70
CA GLU A 83 -7.58 -18.69 -6.95
C GLU A 83 -6.79 -18.01 -8.09
N ALA A 84 -5.57 -17.54 -7.85
CA ALA A 84 -4.81 -16.76 -8.84
C ALA A 84 -4.66 -17.47 -10.19
N GLU A 85 -4.30 -18.76 -10.18
CA GLU A 85 -4.18 -19.59 -11.40
C GLU A 85 -5.52 -19.82 -12.08
N THR A 86 -6.63 -19.81 -11.33
CA THR A 86 -7.98 -19.89 -11.89
C THR A 86 -8.31 -18.60 -12.64
N PHE A 87 -8.01 -17.44 -12.07
CA PHE A 87 -8.20 -16.15 -12.75
C PHE A 87 -7.33 -16.02 -14.01
N ALA A 88 -6.07 -16.46 -13.94
CA ALA A 88 -5.19 -16.47 -15.11
C ALA A 88 -5.74 -17.39 -16.22
N LYS A 89 -6.15 -18.61 -15.87
CA LYS A 89 -6.76 -19.54 -16.83
C LYS A 89 -8.03 -18.95 -17.48
N MET A 90 -8.90 -18.30 -16.69
CA MET A 90 -10.08 -17.63 -17.23
C MET A 90 -9.72 -16.49 -18.19
N CYS A 91 -8.59 -15.81 -17.99
CA CYS A 91 -8.10 -14.83 -18.97
C CYS A 91 -7.65 -15.53 -20.25
N ASP A 92 -6.86 -16.60 -20.15
CA ASP A 92 -6.35 -17.32 -21.32
C ASP A 92 -7.43 -17.96 -22.19
N GLU A 93 -8.59 -18.30 -21.60
CA GLU A 93 -9.75 -18.85 -22.30
C GLU A 93 -10.57 -17.78 -23.05
N LEU A 94 -10.35 -16.48 -22.81
CA LEU A 94 -11.07 -15.41 -23.51
C LEU A 94 -10.53 -15.21 -24.94
N PRO A 95 -11.41 -15.14 -25.95
CA PRO A 95 -10.99 -14.79 -27.31
C PRO A 95 -10.47 -13.34 -27.34
N ALA A 96 -9.61 -13.03 -28.31
CA ALA A 96 -8.94 -11.72 -28.42
C ALA A 96 -9.91 -10.51 -28.35
N GLY A 97 -11.10 -10.63 -28.94
CA GLY A 97 -12.12 -9.57 -28.93
C GLY A 97 -12.84 -9.35 -27.59
N GLU A 98 -12.68 -10.25 -26.62
CA GLU A 98 -13.30 -10.19 -25.29
C GLU A 98 -12.28 -9.89 -24.18
N ARG A 99 -11.01 -9.73 -24.53
CA ARG A 99 -9.95 -9.39 -23.58
C ARG A 99 -10.18 -7.99 -22.99
N ARG A 100 -9.98 -7.89 -21.67
CA ARG A 100 -10.32 -6.72 -20.86
C ARG A 100 -9.13 -5.77 -20.70
N ALA A 101 -9.36 -4.62 -20.07
CA ALA A 101 -8.36 -3.54 -20.03
C ALA A 101 -7.09 -3.88 -19.22
N LEU A 102 -7.20 -4.69 -18.15
CA LEU A 102 -6.08 -5.19 -17.34
C LEU A 102 -5.83 -6.70 -17.57
N HIS A 103 -6.17 -7.21 -18.76
CA HIS A 103 -6.15 -8.64 -19.06
C HIS A 103 -4.86 -9.33 -18.61
N GLY A 104 -4.98 -10.35 -17.76
CA GLY A 104 -3.89 -11.19 -17.30
C GLY A 104 -2.88 -10.53 -16.36
N VAL A 105 -3.03 -9.23 -16.04
CA VAL A 105 -2.05 -8.50 -15.22
C VAL A 105 -2.06 -9.00 -13.77
N PRO A 106 -0.93 -9.51 -13.22
CA PRO A 106 -0.85 -9.87 -11.82
C PRO A 106 -0.91 -8.64 -10.92
N VAL A 107 -1.77 -8.66 -9.90
CA VAL A 107 -1.94 -7.55 -8.95
C VAL A 107 -1.74 -8.01 -7.51
N SER A 108 -0.86 -7.32 -6.78
CA SER A 108 -0.68 -7.52 -5.34
C SER A 108 -1.69 -6.72 -4.51
N ILE A 109 -2.17 -7.29 -3.41
CA ILE A 109 -3.25 -6.72 -2.60
C ILE A 109 -2.79 -6.52 -1.15
N LYS A 110 -2.82 -5.29 -0.62
CA LYS A 110 -2.48 -5.06 0.80
C LYS A 110 -3.34 -5.89 1.76
N ASP A 111 -2.76 -6.42 2.85
CA ASP A 111 -3.45 -7.26 3.87
C ASP A 111 -4.82 -6.74 4.32
N THR A 112 -5.01 -5.43 4.40
CA THR A 112 -6.28 -4.83 4.87
C THR A 112 -7.41 -4.85 3.86
N VAL A 113 -7.15 -5.19 2.61
CA VAL A 113 -8.17 -5.27 1.55
C VAL A 113 -8.71 -6.68 1.53
N ASP A 114 -10.02 -6.81 1.65
CA ASP A 114 -10.69 -8.10 1.68
C ASP A 114 -10.59 -8.80 0.33
N VAL A 115 -10.12 -10.05 0.38
CA VAL A 115 -10.13 -11.03 -0.71
C VAL A 115 -10.89 -12.23 -0.17
N LYS A 116 -11.93 -12.66 -0.88
CA LYS A 116 -12.81 -13.75 -0.46
C LYS A 116 -11.98 -14.98 -0.10
N GLY A 117 -12.29 -15.60 1.04
CA GLY A 117 -11.60 -16.80 1.51
C GLY A 117 -10.27 -16.52 2.22
N MET A 118 -9.79 -15.27 2.27
CA MET A 118 -8.54 -14.90 2.92
C MET A 118 -8.74 -13.97 4.12
N ASP A 119 -7.81 -14.02 5.07
CA ASP A 119 -7.84 -13.14 6.23
C ASP A 119 -7.44 -11.70 5.86
N SER A 120 -8.10 -10.71 6.48
CA SER A 120 -7.61 -9.34 6.61
C SER A 120 -7.33 -9.07 8.09
N THR A 121 -6.06 -8.94 8.45
CA THR A 121 -5.62 -9.17 9.83
C THR A 121 -5.33 -7.90 10.62
N LEU A 122 -4.97 -6.80 9.95
CA LEU A 122 -4.36 -5.62 10.61
C LEU A 122 -3.09 -5.99 11.41
N GLY A 123 -2.46 -7.13 11.15
CA GLY A 123 -1.36 -7.64 11.97
C GLY A 123 -1.77 -7.98 13.42
N LEU A 124 -3.03 -8.37 13.65
CA LEU A 124 -3.57 -8.73 14.96
C LEU A 124 -3.87 -10.24 15.04
N ALA A 125 -3.46 -10.88 16.13
CA ALA A 125 -3.63 -12.32 16.31
C ALA A 125 -5.11 -12.74 16.34
N LYS A 126 -5.98 -11.90 16.91
CA LYS A 126 -7.43 -12.15 16.99
C LYS A 126 -8.16 -12.07 15.65
N ARG A 127 -7.46 -11.71 14.58
CA ARG A 127 -8.02 -11.59 13.22
C ARG A 127 -7.53 -12.65 12.25
N ILE A 128 -6.62 -13.54 12.66
CA ILE A 128 -6.25 -14.70 11.84
C ILE A 128 -7.34 -15.77 11.91
N ASN A 129 -7.45 -16.60 10.86
CA ASN A 129 -8.48 -17.62 10.67
C ASN A 129 -9.90 -17.04 10.71
N LYS A 130 -10.07 -15.86 10.13
CA LYS A 130 -11.34 -15.14 9.94
C LYS A 130 -11.41 -14.66 8.49
N PRO A 131 -11.54 -15.60 7.54
CA PRO A 131 -11.50 -15.28 6.13
C PRO A 131 -12.68 -14.37 5.76
N ALA A 132 -12.44 -13.43 4.85
CA ALA A 132 -13.48 -12.56 4.32
C ALA A 132 -14.51 -13.38 3.53
N THR A 133 -15.79 -13.06 3.70
CA THR A 133 -16.89 -13.75 3.01
C THR A 133 -17.11 -13.26 1.59
N SER A 134 -16.58 -12.09 1.26
CA SER A 134 -16.65 -11.45 -0.05
C SER A 134 -15.36 -10.69 -0.34
N ASN A 135 -15.13 -10.39 -1.61
CA ASN A 135 -14.09 -9.47 -2.03
C ASN A 135 -14.44 -8.04 -1.60
N ALA A 136 -13.43 -7.19 -1.49
CA ALA A 136 -13.60 -5.75 -1.55
C ALA A 136 -14.11 -5.34 -2.94
N VAL A 137 -14.90 -4.27 -3.02
CA VAL A 137 -15.45 -3.78 -4.30
C VAL A 137 -14.34 -3.51 -5.32
N LEU A 138 -13.20 -2.98 -4.87
CA LEU A 138 -12.05 -2.76 -5.75
C LEU A 138 -11.48 -4.05 -6.34
N VAL A 139 -11.44 -5.13 -5.55
CA VAL A 139 -10.93 -6.43 -6.01
C VAL A 139 -11.86 -7.02 -7.06
N ASP A 140 -13.19 -6.94 -6.85
CA ASP A 140 -14.17 -7.35 -7.87
C ASP A 140 -14.03 -6.55 -9.16
N VAL A 141 -13.83 -5.24 -9.07
CA VAL A 141 -13.63 -4.37 -10.25
C VAL A 141 -12.33 -4.70 -10.99
N LEU A 142 -11.26 -5.03 -10.28
CA LEU A 142 -9.99 -5.46 -10.89
C LEU A 142 -10.16 -6.78 -11.65
N ILE A 143 -10.82 -7.77 -11.04
CA ILE A 143 -11.12 -9.07 -11.68
C ILE A 143 -12.05 -8.87 -12.88
N ASP A 144 -13.07 -8.01 -12.74
CA ASP A 144 -13.99 -7.63 -13.83
C ASP A 144 -13.25 -6.98 -15.01
N ASN A 145 -12.11 -6.34 -14.77
CA ASN A 145 -11.24 -5.78 -15.80
C ASN A 145 -10.11 -6.73 -16.25
N GLY A 146 -10.17 -8.01 -15.83
CA GLY A 146 -9.26 -9.06 -16.28
C GLY A 146 -7.94 -9.12 -15.53
N ALA A 147 -7.79 -8.38 -14.44
CA ALA A 147 -6.61 -8.49 -13.59
C ALA A 147 -6.62 -9.80 -12.78
N VAL A 148 -5.44 -10.24 -12.38
CA VAL A 148 -5.20 -11.48 -11.63
C VAL A 148 -4.64 -11.15 -10.25
N PRO A 149 -5.48 -10.94 -9.22
CA PRO A 149 -5.00 -10.84 -7.85
C PRO A 149 -4.25 -12.11 -7.45
N PHE A 150 -2.98 -12.00 -7.04
CA PHE A 150 -2.14 -13.19 -6.81
C PHE A 150 -1.55 -13.35 -5.41
N CYS A 151 -1.42 -12.27 -4.63
CA CYS A 151 -0.93 -12.35 -3.26
C CYS A 151 -1.47 -11.23 -2.39
N LYS A 152 -1.44 -11.45 -1.08
CA LYS A 152 -1.62 -10.41 -0.06
C LYS A 152 -0.28 -9.96 0.51
N THR A 153 -0.10 -8.66 0.72
CA THR A 153 1.19 -8.11 1.19
C THR A 153 1.16 -7.62 2.63
N ASN A 154 2.32 -7.70 3.27
CA ASN A 154 2.49 -7.40 4.69
C ASN A 154 2.32 -5.91 5.00
N ILE A 155 1.99 -5.63 6.25
CA ILE A 155 1.64 -4.29 6.74
C ILE A 155 2.29 -3.99 8.09
N SER A 156 2.32 -2.71 8.44
CA SER A 156 2.49 -2.32 9.84
C SER A 156 1.29 -2.80 10.68
N GLN A 157 1.52 -3.17 11.94
CA GLN A 157 0.41 -3.48 12.86
C GLN A 157 -0.59 -2.31 12.88
N MET A 158 -1.88 -2.64 12.76
CA MET A 158 -3.02 -1.71 12.65
C MET A 158 -2.93 -0.63 11.56
N CYS A 159 -1.92 -0.68 10.69
CA CYS A 159 -1.63 0.38 9.73
C CYS A 159 -1.32 1.76 10.35
N LEU A 160 -0.87 1.80 11.61
CA LEU A 160 -0.60 3.04 12.37
C LEU A 160 0.89 3.37 12.53
N SER A 161 1.74 2.82 11.66
CA SER A 161 3.17 3.14 11.59
C SER A 161 3.61 3.27 10.12
N PHE A 162 4.65 4.06 9.89
CA PHE A 162 5.37 4.15 8.62
C PHE A 162 6.46 3.07 8.47
N SER A 163 6.53 2.12 9.40
CA SER A 163 7.29 0.88 9.27
C SER A 163 6.43 -0.28 8.73
N CYS A 164 6.99 -1.47 8.55
CA CYS A 164 6.25 -2.64 8.06
C CYS A 164 6.57 -3.88 8.89
N ASN A 165 5.98 -3.92 10.09
CA ASN A 165 6.19 -4.99 11.05
C ASN A 165 4.95 -5.18 11.93
N ASN A 166 4.66 -6.45 12.23
CA ASN A 166 3.56 -6.83 13.12
C ASN A 166 3.82 -8.21 13.77
N PRO A 167 3.16 -8.53 14.90
CA PRO A 167 3.36 -9.80 15.59
C PRO A 167 2.92 -11.04 14.79
N VAL A 168 2.01 -10.92 13.82
CA VAL A 168 1.49 -12.07 13.06
C VAL A 168 2.51 -12.51 12.02
N PHE A 169 2.91 -11.63 11.12
CA PHE A 169 3.77 -11.96 9.96
C PHE A 169 5.23 -11.55 10.15
N GLY A 170 5.57 -10.81 11.20
CA GLY A 170 6.92 -10.31 11.43
C GLY A 170 7.25 -9.05 10.62
N THR A 171 8.53 -8.86 10.33
CA THR A 171 9.07 -7.62 9.75
C THR A 171 9.37 -7.80 8.26
N THR A 172 8.91 -6.85 7.44
CA THR A 172 9.31 -6.69 6.05
C THR A 172 10.55 -5.81 5.96
N LYS A 173 11.51 -6.18 5.11
CA LYS A 173 12.75 -5.45 4.86
C LYS A 173 12.69 -4.71 3.51
N ASN A 174 13.51 -3.68 3.35
CA ASN A 174 13.60 -2.94 2.09
C ASN A 174 14.30 -3.81 1.01
N PRO A 175 13.79 -3.85 -0.24
CA PRO A 175 14.39 -4.65 -1.32
C PRO A 175 15.79 -4.17 -1.75
N HIS A 176 16.12 -2.89 -1.53
CA HIS A 176 17.41 -2.29 -1.92
C HIS A 176 18.50 -2.46 -0.84
N ASP A 177 18.10 -2.56 0.43
CA ASP A 177 19.00 -2.75 1.56
C ASP A 177 18.24 -3.41 2.72
N ILE A 178 18.56 -4.67 3.02
CA ILE A 178 17.85 -5.46 4.03
C ILE A 178 17.98 -4.91 5.46
N THR A 179 18.88 -3.96 5.71
CA THR A 179 19.02 -3.25 6.99
C THR A 179 18.06 -2.07 7.11
N ARG A 180 17.36 -1.70 6.03
CA ARG A 180 16.45 -0.54 5.97
C ARG A 180 14.99 -0.95 6.02
N CYS A 181 14.16 0.02 6.38
CA CYS A 181 12.72 -0.10 6.35
C CYS A 181 12.18 0.12 4.92
N PRO A 182 11.21 -0.68 4.46
CA PRO A 182 10.55 -0.46 3.16
C PRO A 182 9.55 0.71 3.17
N GLY A 183 9.33 1.34 4.32
CA GLY A 183 8.22 2.27 4.55
C GLY A 183 6.93 1.53 4.92
N GLY A 184 5.83 2.27 5.09
CA GLY A 184 4.58 1.69 5.54
C GLY A 184 3.44 2.71 5.56
N SER A 185 2.20 2.30 5.85
CA SER A 185 1.82 0.94 6.26
C SER A 185 1.65 -0.06 5.11
N SER A 186 1.67 0.37 3.84
CA SER A 186 1.68 -0.52 2.66
C SER A 186 3.11 -0.98 2.31
N GLY A 187 3.89 -1.36 3.33
CA GLY A 187 5.32 -1.66 3.16
C GLY A 187 5.58 -2.94 2.38
N GLY A 188 4.71 -3.94 2.50
CA GLY A 188 4.76 -5.15 1.69
C GLY A 188 4.55 -4.85 0.20
N GLU A 189 3.56 -4.03 -0.16
CA GLU A 189 3.36 -3.56 -1.55
C GLU A 189 4.60 -2.84 -2.08
N GLY A 190 5.12 -1.86 -1.33
CA GLY A 190 6.32 -1.12 -1.74
C GLY A 190 7.53 -2.03 -1.95
N ALA A 191 7.78 -2.92 -1.01
CA ALA A 191 8.91 -3.85 -1.07
C ALA A 191 8.78 -4.86 -2.22
N LEU A 192 7.57 -5.38 -2.46
CA LEU A 192 7.31 -6.35 -3.53
C LEU A 192 7.45 -5.72 -4.92
N ILE A 193 6.83 -4.56 -5.14
CA ILE A 193 6.90 -3.83 -6.41
C ILE A 193 8.32 -3.31 -6.66
N GLY A 194 8.93 -2.67 -5.66
CA GLY A 194 10.29 -2.14 -5.73
C GLY A 194 11.36 -3.22 -5.93
N GLY A 195 11.11 -4.45 -5.47
CA GLY A 195 11.94 -5.63 -5.73
C GLY A 195 11.67 -6.32 -7.07
N GLY A 196 10.66 -5.87 -7.83
CA GLY A 196 10.28 -6.43 -9.13
C GLY A 196 9.35 -7.64 -9.08
N GLY A 197 8.82 -8.02 -7.91
CA GLY A 197 7.90 -9.16 -7.74
C GLY A 197 6.43 -8.85 -8.00
N SER A 198 6.11 -7.60 -8.37
CA SER A 198 4.80 -7.17 -8.86
C SER A 198 4.98 -5.94 -9.76
N ILE A 199 4.07 -5.72 -10.71
CA ILE A 199 4.02 -4.50 -11.54
C ILE A 199 2.94 -3.52 -11.09
N LEU A 200 1.92 -4.01 -10.39
CA LEU A 200 0.74 -3.26 -10.00
C LEU A 200 0.22 -3.79 -8.65
N GLY A 201 -0.21 -2.88 -7.80
CA GLY A 201 -0.61 -3.22 -6.44
C GLY A 201 -1.63 -2.26 -5.85
N VAL A 202 -2.36 -2.75 -4.85
CA VAL A 202 -3.41 -2.00 -4.15
C VAL A 202 -2.95 -1.64 -2.76
N GLY A 203 -2.79 -0.34 -2.50
CA GLY A 203 -2.44 0.20 -1.20
C GLY A 203 -3.60 0.95 -0.54
N SER A 204 -3.37 1.41 0.69
CA SER A 204 -4.26 2.35 1.38
C SER A 204 -3.46 3.43 2.10
N ASP A 205 -4.01 4.65 2.13
CA ASP A 205 -3.30 5.83 2.62
C ASP A 205 -4.26 6.78 3.35
N LEU A 206 -3.90 7.07 4.61
CA LEU A 206 -4.50 8.09 5.45
C LEU A 206 -3.55 9.29 5.64
N ALA A 207 -2.26 9.01 5.86
CA ALA A 207 -1.26 9.99 6.26
C ALA A 207 0.08 9.85 5.52
N GLY A 208 0.18 8.98 4.51
CA GLY A 208 1.39 8.68 3.76
C GLY A 208 1.56 7.22 3.37
N SER A 209 0.63 6.34 3.74
CA SER A 209 0.87 4.88 3.68
C SER A 209 0.95 4.27 2.28
N ILE A 210 0.70 5.03 1.21
CA ILE A 210 1.08 4.65 -0.17
C ILE A 210 2.39 5.35 -0.55
N ARG A 211 2.47 6.66 -0.32
CA ARG A 211 3.58 7.52 -0.76
C ARG A 211 4.91 7.21 -0.07
N VAL A 212 4.89 6.91 1.23
CA VAL A 212 6.07 6.58 2.02
C VAL A 212 6.72 5.27 1.55
N PRO A 213 6.00 4.13 1.44
CA PRO A 213 6.61 2.91 0.94
C PRO A 213 7.02 2.98 -0.54
N SER A 214 6.28 3.74 -1.37
CA SER A 214 6.71 4.03 -2.74
C SER A 214 8.05 4.75 -2.79
N ASN A 215 8.21 5.81 -1.99
CA ASN A 215 9.46 6.55 -1.90
C ASN A 215 10.62 5.69 -1.35
N PHE A 216 10.38 4.92 -0.29
CA PHE A 216 11.46 4.14 0.36
C PHE A 216 11.89 2.93 -0.45
N SER A 217 10.96 2.29 -1.17
CA SER A 217 11.23 1.08 -1.94
C SER A 217 11.43 1.34 -3.44
N GLY A 218 11.39 2.59 -3.89
CA GLY A 218 11.67 2.95 -5.27
C GLY A 218 10.60 2.48 -6.27
N CYS A 219 9.32 2.73 -5.96
CA CYS A 219 8.21 2.50 -6.89
C CYS A 219 7.27 3.71 -6.93
N THR A 220 6.26 3.65 -7.80
CA THR A 220 5.27 4.72 -7.97
C THR A 220 4.03 4.43 -7.13
N GLY A 221 3.41 5.48 -6.56
CA GLY A 221 2.18 5.35 -5.79
C GLY A 221 1.30 6.59 -5.86
N LEU A 222 0.04 6.41 -6.23
CA LEU A 222 -0.96 7.47 -6.27
C LEU A 222 -1.94 7.34 -5.12
N LYS A 223 -2.01 8.38 -4.29
CA LYS A 223 -3.08 8.58 -3.30
C LYS A 223 -4.19 9.46 -3.91
N PRO A 224 -5.30 8.90 -4.41
CA PRO A 224 -6.37 9.71 -4.98
C PRO A 224 -7.10 10.53 -3.90
N THR A 225 -7.99 11.41 -4.34
CA THR A 225 -8.96 12.07 -3.46
C THR A 225 -9.91 11.03 -2.89
N SER A 226 -10.23 11.08 -1.59
CA SER A 226 -11.30 10.24 -1.03
C SER A 226 -12.66 10.92 -1.26
N PRO A 227 -13.72 10.23 -1.75
CA PRO A 227 -13.85 8.78 -2.01
C PRO A 227 -13.82 8.43 -3.52
N ARG A 228 -12.75 8.78 -4.25
CA ARG A 228 -12.64 8.50 -5.70
C ARG A 228 -12.65 7.01 -6.04
N LEU A 229 -12.05 6.19 -5.17
CA LEU A 229 -12.12 4.73 -5.25
C LEU A 229 -12.90 4.20 -4.06
N SER A 230 -13.67 3.12 -4.25
CA SER A 230 -14.43 2.48 -3.18
C SER A 230 -13.51 2.06 -2.03
N THR A 231 -13.98 2.21 -0.80
CA THR A 231 -13.31 1.63 0.39
C THR A 231 -14.16 0.53 1.04
N ASN A 232 -15.17 0.03 0.34
CA ASN A 232 -15.97 -1.09 0.79
C ASN A 232 -15.14 -2.39 0.71
N GLY A 233 -15.08 -3.14 1.82
CA GLY A 233 -14.12 -4.24 2.01
C GLY A 233 -12.69 -3.80 2.36
N LEU A 234 -12.47 -2.52 2.71
CA LEU A 234 -11.21 -2.09 3.34
C LEU A 234 -11.36 -2.12 4.86
N LEU A 235 -10.60 -2.99 5.50
CA LEU A 235 -10.52 -3.08 6.96
C LEU A 235 -9.71 -1.91 7.55
N LYS A 236 -10.30 -1.19 8.50
CA LYS A 236 -9.72 0.02 9.11
C LYS A 236 -9.61 -0.13 10.63
N ALA A 237 -8.44 0.18 11.20
CA ALA A 237 -8.24 0.22 12.66
C ALA A 237 -8.90 1.43 13.34
N LEU A 238 -9.21 2.48 12.56
CA LEU A 238 -9.87 3.71 13.04
C LEU A 238 -11.27 3.82 12.42
N ALA A 239 -12.07 2.76 12.55
CA ALA A 239 -13.42 2.74 12.01
C ALA A 239 -14.28 3.88 12.59
N GLY A 240 -15.08 4.52 11.74
CA GLY A 240 -15.95 5.64 12.12
C GLY A 240 -15.30 7.02 12.08
N GLN A 241 -13.96 7.12 12.01
CA GLN A 241 -13.27 8.40 11.85
C GLN A 241 -13.68 9.07 10.53
N GLN A 242 -14.14 10.33 10.61
CA GLN A 242 -14.58 11.11 9.43
C GLN A 242 -13.68 12.29 9.08
N GLY A 243 -12.90 12.80 10.05
CA GLY A 243 -12.17 14.05 9.86
C GLY A 243 -10.92 13.93 8.97
N ASN A 244 -10.40 12.72 8.76
CA ASN A 244 -9.35 12.41 7.78
C ASN A 244 -9.72 11.09 7.11
N LYS A 245 -10.26 11.16 5.90
CA LYS A 245 -10.72 9.96 5.22
C LYS A 245 -9.54 9.21 4.61
N SER A 246 -9.33 7.97 5.06
CA SER A 246 -8.45 7.04 4.35
C SER A 246 -9.00 6.75 2.96
N CYS A 247 -8.11 6.54 2.00
CA CYS A 247 -8.45 6.10 0.65
C CYS A 247 -7.67 4.83 0.28
N ILE A 248 -8.25 4.07 -0.65
CA ILE A 248 -7.51 3.12 -1.47
C ILE A 248 -6.79 3.90 -2.57
N GLY A 249 -5.62 3.44 -2.97
CA GLY A 249 -4.89 3.95 -4.12
C GLY A 249 -4.03 2.87 -4.77
N ILE A 250 -3.41 3.24 -5.88
CA ILE A 250 -2.69 2.30 -6.74
C ILE A 250 -1.19 2.54 -6.61
N MET A 251 -0.45 1.46 -6.47
CA MET A 251 1.02 1.41 -6.49
C MET A 251 1.44 0.62 -7.73
N GLY A 252 2.55 1.00 -8.34
CA GLY A 252 3.03 0.31 -9.54
C GLY A 252 4.49 0.60 -9.80
N ARG A 253 5.07 -0.11 -10.77
CA ARG A 253 6.48 0.03 -11.12
C ARG A 253 6.80 1.44 -11.64
N ASP A 254 5.90 2.00 -12.44
CA ASP A 254 6.05 3.31 -13.08
C ASP A 254 4.72 4.09 -13.08
N VAL A 255 4.77 5.33 -13.58
CA VAL A 255 3.60 6.23 -13.64
C VAL A 255 2.59 5.75 -14.67
N ASP A 256 3.03 5.11 -15.75
CA ASP A 256 2.17 4.73 -16.87
C ASP A 256 1.18 3.64 -16.46
N ILE A 257 1.65 2.55 -15.84
CA ILE A 257 0.76 1.48 -15.37
C ILE A 257 -0.16 1.92 -14.23
N VAL A 258 0.31 2.83 -13.37
CA VAL A 258 -0.52 3.44 -12.31
C VAL A 258 -1.62 4.31 -12.92
N SER A 259 -1.28 5.12 -13.92
CA SER A 259 -2.23 5.98 -14.63
C SER A 259 -3.27 5.16 -15.39
N GLU A 260 -2.85 4.12 -16.11
CA GLU A 260 -3.74 3.24 -16.86
C GLU A 260 -4.72 2.51 -15.92
N CYS A 261 -4.22 1.94 -14.83
CA CYS A 261 -5.09 1.31 -13.83
C CYS A 261 -6.07 2.32 -13.21
N MET A 262 -5.61 3.51 -12.86
CA MET A 262 -6.49 4.56 -12.31
C MET A 262 -7.56 5.02 -13.29
N LYS A 263 -7.23 5.13 -14.58
CA LYS A 263 -8.18 5.43 -15.66
C LYS A 263 -9.27 4.37 -15.75
N ILE A 264 -8.88 3.10 -15.75
CA ILE A 264 -9.80 1.95 -15.81
C ILE A 264 -10.73 1.96 -14.59
N LEU A 265 -10.17 2.08 -13.39
CA LEU A 265 -10.95 2.09 -12.15
C LEU A 265 -11.91 3.30 -12.07
N CYS A 266 -11.46 4.49 -12.45
CA CYS A 266 -12.29 5.70 -12.44
C CYS A 266 -13.39 5.69 -13.52
N SER A 267 -13.25 4.83 -14.54
CA SER A 267 -14.23 4.67 -15.61
C SER A 267 -15.13 3.44 -15.39
N SER A 268 -14.95 2.71 -14.29
CA SER A 268 -15.72 1.50 -13.99
C SER A 268 -17.14 1.85 -13.54
N GLU A 269 -18.13 1.50 -14.36
CA GLU A 269 -19.53 1.53 -13.93
C GLU A 269 -19.82 0.51 -12.82
N VAL A 270 -19.14 -0.64 -12.85
CA VAL A 270 -19.30 -1.70 -11.86
C VAL A 270 -18.97 -1.18 -10.46
N MET A 271 -17.90 -0.40 -10.31
CA MET A 271 -17.55 0.21 -9.03
C MET A 271 -18.67 1.10 -8.49
N ASN A 272 -19.24 1.96 -9.33
CA ASN A 272 -20.31 2.89 -8.92
C ASN A 272 -21.61 2.14 -8.59
N LYS A 273 -21.90 1.02 -9.29
CA LYS A 273 -23.05 0.14 -9.01
C LYS A 273 -22.89 -0.60 -7.68
N LEU A 274 -21.70 -1.08 -7.37
CA LEU A 274 -21.39 -1.82 -6.14
C LEU A 274 -21.21 -0.92 -4.90
N ASP A 275 -20.75 0.32 -5.09
CA ASP A 275 -20.60 1.31 -4.01
C ASP A 275 -21.07 2.71 -4.45
N PRO A 276 -22.34 3.06 -4.19
CA PRO A 276 -22.91 4.37 -4.50
C PRO A 276 -22.26 5.55 -3.75
N LYS A 277 -21.33 5.31 -2.82
CA LYS A 277 -20.57 6.38 -2.13
C LYS A 277 -19.38 6.88 -2.95
N THR A 278 -19.00 6.16 -4.00
CA THR A 278 -17.96 6.60 -4.93
C THR A 278 -18.44 7.78 -5.76
N VAL A 279 -17.51 8.68 -6.11
CA VAL A 279 -17.83 9.87 -6.91
C VAL A 279 -17.66 9.53 -8.39
N PRO A 280 -18.73 9.53 -9.20
CA PRO A 280 -18.70 9.09 -10.60
C PRO A 280 -18.17 10.20 -11.53
N ILE A 281 -16.98 10.75 -11.22
CA ILE A 281 -16.27 11.66 -12.11
C ILE A 281 -15.43 10.81 -13.06
N PRO A 282 -15.67 10.86 -14.39
CA PRO A 282 -14.91 10.08 -15.35
C PRO A 282 -13.44 10.50 -15.38
N TRP A 283 -12.60 9.62 -15.94
CA TRP A 283 -11.22 9.99 -16.25
C TRP A 283 -11.20 11.09 -17.32
N ASN A 284 -10.28 12.06 -17.18
CA ASN A 284 -10.13 13.13 -18.15
C ASN A 284 -8.80 12.97 -18.89
N GLU A 285 -8.86 12.28 -20.03
CA GLU A 285 -7.70 12.02 -20.88
C GLU A 285 -7.04 13.30 -21.42
N SER A 286 -7.86 14.31 -21.77
CA SER A 286 -7.35 15.59 -22.28
C SER A 286 -6.49 16.34 -21.25
N LYS A 287 -6.80 16.19 -19.95
CA LYS A 287 -5.99 16.77 -18.88
C LYS A 287 -4.69 16.02 -18.66
N LEU A 288 -4.70 14.69 -18.77
CA LEU A 288 -3.49 13.87 -18.62
C LEU A 288 -2.49 14.14 -19.75
N THR A 289 -2.99 14.26 -20.98
CA THR A 289 -2.18 14.42 -22.21
C THR A 289 -1.92 15.88 -22.58
N SER A 290 -2.42 16.84 -21.79
CA SER A 290 -2.24 18.26 -22.03
C SER A 290 -0.75 18.64 -22.04
N LYS A 291 -0.36 19.42 -23.04
CA LYS A 291 0.98 20.02 -23.17
C LYS A 291 1.01 21.48 -22.73
N GLU A 292 -0.06 21.94 -22.08
CA GLU A 292 -0.14 23.31 -21.59
C GLU A 292 0.97 23.61 -20.58
N LYS A 293 1.44 24.85 -20.60
CA LYS A 293 2.40 25.31 -19.61
C LYS A 293 1.74 25.32 -18.22
N LEU A 294 2.21 24.42 -17.35
CA LEU A 294 1.78 24.35 -15.96
C LEU A 294 2.59 25.32 -15.05
N ARG A 295 1.99 25.64 -13.91
CA ARG A 295 2.60 26.40 -12.81
C ARG A 295 2.70 25.52 -11.56
N PHE A 296 3.92 25.19 -11.15
CA PHE A 296 4.22 24.33 -10.01
C PHE A 296 4.64 25.15 -8.80
N GLY A 297 3.94 25.00 -7.68
CA GLY A 297 4.45 25.43 -6.38
C GLY A 297 5.45 24.40 -5.84
N TYR A 298 6.61 24.84 -5.35
CA TYR A 298 7.60 23.95 -4.72
C TYR A 298 8.10 24.48 -3.38
N TYR A 299 8.46 23.54 -2.50
CA TYR A 299 9.18 23.77 -1.25
C TYR A 299 10.21 22.67 -1.09
N ASP A 300 11.35 22.97 -0.49
CA ASP A 300 12.45 22.01 -0.28
C ASP A 300 12.63 21.62 1.19
N SER A 301 11.90 22.26 2.11
CA SER A 301 11.89 21.98 3.53
C SER A 301 10.65 22.55 4.22
N LEU A 302 10.22 21.91 5.30
CA LEU A 302 9.23 22.46 6.23
C LEU A 302 9.86 22.66 7.60
N SER A 303 9.43 23.68 8.35
CA SER A 303 9.91 23.94 9.71
C SER A 303 9.67 22.76 10.66
N VAL A 304 8.55 22.05 10.45
CA VAL A 304 8.12 20.86 11.20
C VAL A 304 8.82 19.58 10.73
N PHE A 305 9.27 19.52 9.47
CA PHE A 305 9.91 18.34 8.88
C PHE A 305 11.12 18.78 8.05
N PRO A 306 12.29 18.98 8.67
CA PRO A 306 13.49 19.37 7.95
C PRO A 306 13.92 18.28 6.98
N THR A 307 14.20 18.67 5.74
CA THR A 307 14.53 17.75 4.64
C THR A 307 15.99 17.32 4.69
N SER A 308 16.26 16.04 4.40
CA SER A 308 17.63 15.53 4.28
C SER A 308 18.32 16.08 3.02
N PRO A 309 19.67 16.12 2.97
CA PRO A 309 20.40 16.63 1.80
C PRO A 309 20.03 15.91 0.49
N GLY A 310 19.84 14.58 0.54
CA GLY A 310 19.48 13.78 -0.63
C GLY A 310 18.09 14.11 -1.20
N ILE A 311 17.10 14.29 -0.32
CA ILE A 311 15.74 14.67 -0.77
C ILE A 311 15.72 16.11 -1.28
N ARG A 312 16.44 17.02 -0.62
CA ARG A 312 16.56 18.41 -1.08
C ARG A 312 17.14 18.46 -2.50
N ARG A 313 18.23 17.73 -2.75
CA ARG A 313 18.83 17.61 -4.08
C ARG A 313 17.82 17.08 -5.11
N ALA A 314 17.09 16.01 -4.81
CA ALA A 314 16.09 15.44 -5.72
C ALA A 314 14.95 16.44 -6.05
N ILE A 315 14.51 17.25 -5.09
CA ILE A 315 13.52 18.31 -5.31
C ILE A 315 14.08 19.37 -6.27
N HIS A 316 15.32 19.81 -6.10
CA HIS A 316 15.95 20.79 -6.99
C HIS A 316 16.17 20.23 -8.40
N GLU A 317 16.66 19.01 -8.54
CA GLU A 317 16.81 18.34 -9.84
C GLU A 317 15.46 18.22 -10.58
N SER A 318 14.38 17.92 -9.85
CA SER A 318 13.01 17.86 -10.38
C SER A 318 12.51 19.25 -10.80
N LYS A 319 12.74 20.28 -9.98
CA LYS A 319 12.43 21.67 -10.31
C LYS A 319 13.11 22.08 -11.62
N GLU A 320 14.41 21.86 -11.74
CA GLU A 320 15.18 22.23 -12.93
C GLU A 320 14.69 21.47 -14.17
N ALA A 321 14.30 20.19 -14.03
CA ALA A 321 13.73 19.42 -15.12
C ALA A 321 12.39 20.01 -15.60
N LEU A 322 11.52 20.44 -14.68
CA LEU A 322 10.26 21.11 -15.00
C LEU A 322 10.49 22.47 -15.70
N GLU A 323 11.45 23.25 -15.22
CA GLU A 323 11.83 24.54 -15.84
C GLU A 323 12.39 24.33 -17.26
N ARG A 324 13.26 23.35 -17.46
CA ARG A 324 13.78 22.97 -18.79
C ARG A 324 12.67 22.49 -19.73
N ALA A 325 11.61 21.88 -19.21
CA ALA A 325 10.42 21.49 -19.98
C ALA A 325 9.49 22.68 -20.31
N GLY A 326 9.83 23.90 -19.88
CA GLY A 326 9.09 25.13 -20.19
C GLY A 326 8.00 25.49 -19.18
N HIS A 327 7.91 24.78 -18.04
CA HIS A 327 6.95 25.07 -16.99
C HIS A 327 7.38 26.23 -16.09
N GLU A 328 6.43 26.87 -15.42
CA GLU A 328 6.70 27.85 -14.37
C GLU A 328 6.84 27.12 -13.04
N VAL A 329 7.94 27.33 -12.31
CA VAL A 329 8.15 26.73 -10.98
C VAL A 329 8.40 27.83 -9.97
N VAL A 330 7.48 28.01 -9.02
CA VAL A 330 7.48 29.11 -8.05
C VAL A 330 7.64 28.59 -6.62
N PRO A 331 8.42 29.26 -5.76
CA PRO A 331 8.44 28.95 -4.34
C PRO A 331 7.02 29.03 -3.76
N PHE A 332 6.67 28.07 -2.93
CA PHE A 332 5.40 28.00 -2.23
C PHE A 332 5.65 27.68 -0.76
N ASP A 333 5.23 28.57 0.14
CA ASP A 333 5.37 28.34 1.58
C ASP A 333 4.09 27.78 2.18
N PHE A 334 4.25 26.86 3.12
CA PHE A 334 3.18 26.34 3.97
C PHE A 334 3.35 26.96 5.36
N GLU A 335 3.00 28.24 5.51
CA GLU A 335 3.15 28.99 6.77
C GLU A 335 2.50 28.22 7.95
N ASP A 336 1.35 27.59 7.71
CA ASP A 336 0.59 26.83 8.70
C ASP A 336 0.92 25.32 8.74
N ALA A 337 2.02 24.85 8.14
CA ALA A 337 2.33 23.42 8.01
C ALA A 337 2.26 22.67 9.35
N PHE A 338 2.76 23.32 10.41
CA PHE A 338 2.75 22.77 11.76
C PHE A 338 1.32 22.62 12.30
N ASP A 339 0.48 23.65 12.14
CA ASP A 339 -0.91 23.62 12.60
C ASP A 339 -1.78 22.66 11.81
N ILE A 340 -1.56 22.55 10.49
CA ILE A 340 -2.20 21.54 9.64
C ILE A 340 -1.85 20.14 10.15
N PHE A 341 -0.55 19.85 10.33
CA PHE A 341 -0.11 18.55 10.86
C PHE A 341 -0.74 18.27 12.23
N ARG A 342 -0.71 19.25 13.13
CA ARG A 342 -1.27 19.13 14.47
C ARG A 342 -2.76 18.80 14.45
N ASN A 343 -3.54 19.52 13.64
CA ASN A 343 -4.97 19.32 13.50
C ASN A 343 -5.31 17.99 12.84
N CYS A 344 -4.52 17.53 11.85
CA CYS A 344 -4.68 16.21 11.26
C CYS A 344 -4.52 15.09 12.31
N ILE A 345 -3.54 15.15 13.21
CA ILE A 345 -3.40 14.12 14.24
C ILE A 345 -4.57 14.17 15.24
N ARG A 346 -4.96 15.37 15.70
CA ARG A 346 -6.09 15.54 16.63
C ARG A 346 -7.39 14.99 16.07
N SER A 347 -7.66 15.29 14.81
CA SER A 347 -8.82 14.79 14.06
C SER A 347 -8.79 13.26 13.93
N THR A 348 -7.61 12.67 13.71
CA THR A 348 -7.42 11.21 13.61
C THR A 348 -7.63 10.50 14.95
N MET A 349 -7.24 11.13 16.05
CA MET A 349 -7.30 10.57 17.42
C MET A 349 -8.37 11.27 18.27
N SER A 350 -9.49 11.67 17.67
CA SER A 350 -10.54 12.47 18.32
C SER A 350 -11.20 11.77 19.51
N ASP A 351 -11.15 10.44 19.54
CA ASP A 351 -11.61 9.59 20.65
C ASP A 351 -10.53 9.31 21.69
N ASN A 352 -9.42 10.06 21.67
CA ASN A 352 -8.23 9.85 22.50
C ASN A 352 -7.54 8.49 22.32
N GLY A 353 -7.77 7.81 21.19
CA GLY A 353 -7.17 6.52 20.88
C GLY A 353 -7.91 5.33 21.48
N VAL A 354 -9.13 5.52 21.99
CA VAL A 354 -9.95 4.45 22.57
C VAL A 354 -10.20 3.32 21.57
N ASN A 355 -10.57 3.63 20.33
CA ASN A 355 -10.76 2.60 19.29
C ASN A 355 -9.46 1.87 18.98
N MET A 356 -8.34 2.60 18.91
CA MET A 356 -7.02 1.99 18.73
C MET A 356 -6.68 1.02 19.89
N THR A 357 -6.92 1.41 21.15
CA THR A 357 -6.57 0.55 22.30
C THR A 357 -7.46 -0.68 22.39
N LYS A 358 -8.75 -0.60 22.02
CA LYS A 358 -9.67 -1.76 21.93
C LYS A 358 -9.16 -2.85 20.99
N HIS A 359 -8.40 -2.50 19.96
CA HIS A 359 -7.79 -3.48 19.09
C HIS A 359 -6.71 -4.31 19.79
N ILE A 360 -6.04 -3.78 20.82
CA ILE A 360 -4.95 -4.42 21.55
C ILE A 360 -5.43 -5.11 22.85
N GLU A 361 -6.63 -4.77 23.33
CA GLU A 361 -7.24 -5.46 24.47
C GLU A 361 -7.32 -6.98 24.27
N GLY A 362 -7.26 -7.73 25.39
CA GLY A 362 -7.32 -9.20 25.39
C GLY A 362 -5.97 -9.91 25.23
N GLY A 363 -4.85 -9.20 25.42
CA GLY A 363 -3.52 -9.78 25.43
C GLY A 363 -2.82 -9.84 24.08
N GLU A 364 -3.21 -8.99 23.13
CA GLU A 364 -2.46 -8.82 21.86
C GLU A 364 -1.05 -8.31 22.14
N SER A 365 -0.09 -8.84 21.38
CA SER A 365 1.26 -8.30 21.39
C SER A 365 1.27 -6.93 20.70
N VAL A 366 1.99 -5.98 21.28
CA VAL A 366 2.15 -4.64 20.69
C VAL A 366 3.51 -4.57 20.03
N ASP A 367 3.50 -4.27 18.74
CA ASP A 367 4.71 -4.01 18.00
C ASP A 367 5.48 -2.80 18.60
N PRO A 368 6.82 -2.87 18.74
CA PRO A 368 7.59 -1.77 19.32
C PRO A 368 7.35 -0.41 18.65
N SER A 369 7.08 -0.37 17.33
CA SER A 369 6.79 0.88 16.60
C SER A 369 5.49 1.57 17.06
N LEU A 370 4.57 0.82 17.67
CA LEU A 370 3.30 1.33 18.20
C LEU A 370 3.30 1.57 19.72
N SER A 371 4.30 1.05 20.44
CA SER A 371 4.36 1.05 21.91
C SER A 371 4.13 2.43 22.54
N ASN A 372 4.85 3.45 22.07
CA ASN A 372 4.71 4.82 22.57
C ASN A 372 3.31 5.41 22.29
N GLY A 373 2.76 5.14 21.10
CA GLY A 373 1.41 5.59 20.75
C GLY A 373 0.35 4.93 21.63
N TYR A 374 0.50 3.64 21.90
CA TYR A 374 -0.39 2.86 22.75
C TYR A 374 -0.32 3.30 24.22
N LEU A 375 0.88 3.50 24.77
CA LEU A 375 1.07 3.99 26.14
C LEU A 375 0.41 5.37 26.34
N LEU A 376 0.60 6.28 25.39
CA LEU A 376 -0.03 7.59 25.40
C LEU A 376 -1.56 7.51 25.32
N ALA A 377 -2.11 6.63 24.48
CA ALA A 377 -3.55 6.45 24.36
C ALA A 377 -4.18 5.88 25.64
N ARG A 378 -3.48 4.98 26.35
CA ARG A 378 -3.93 4.42 27.64
C ARG A 378 -3.73 5.34 28.83
N THR A 379 -2.98 6.42 28.68
CA THR A 379 -2.74 7.36 29.77
C THR A 379 -4.04 8.10 30.12
N PRO A 380 -4.49 8.09 31.39
CA PRO A 380 -5.64 8.87 31.83
C PRO A 380 -5.54 10.34 31.42
N ILE A 381 -6.64 10.91 30.92
CA ILE A 381 -6.68 12.26 30.35
C ILE A 381 -6.07 13.30 31.29
N PHE A 382 -6.41 13.24 32.58
CA PHE A 382 -5.91 14.20 33.60
C PHE A 382 -4.38 14.17 33.82
N LEU A 383 -3.70 13.07 33.47
CA LEU A 383 -2.24 12.95 33.58
C LEU A 383 -1.51 13.48 32.34
N LYS A 384 -2.19 13.56 31.20
CA LYS A 384 -1.56 13.93 29.93
C LYS A 384 -0.95 15.35 29.92
N PRO A 385 -1.54 16.39 30.56
CA PRO A 385 -0.92 17.71 30.67
C PRO A 385 0.40 17.71 31.45
N LEU A 386 0.53 16.86 32.47
CA LEU A 386 1.76 16.73 33.25
C LEU A 386 2.87 16.07 32.42
N LEU A 387 2.54 14.97 31.73
CA LEU A 387 3.49 14.29 30.82
C LEU A 387 3.96 15.22 29.70
N LYS A 388 3.09 16.10 29.20
CA LYS A 388 3.47 17.15 28.24
C LYS A 388 4.57 18.05 28.82
N LYS A 389 4.37 18.59 30.02
CA LYS A 389 5.35 19.49 30.66
C LYS A 389 6.70 18.79 30.84
N ILE A 390 6.69 17.53 31.25
CA ILE A 390 7.90 16.71 31.42
C ILE A 390 8.61 16.48 30.09
N ALA A 391 7.88 16.19 29.02
CA ALA A 391 8.48 15.93 27.72
C ALA A 391 8.96 17.19 26.99
N ALA A 392 8.26 18.32 27.16
CA ALA A 392 8.71 19.63 26.69
C ALA A 392 10.06 20.03 27.29
N TRP A 393 10.39 19.52 28.48
CA TRP A 393 11.67 19.74 29.14
C TRP A 393 12.79 18.83 28.63
N LYS A 394 12.46 17.69 28.00
CA LYS A 394 13.44 16.65 27.58
C LYS A 394 13.59 16.49 26.07
N THR A 395 12.71 17.07 25.25
CA THR A 395 12.65 16.81 23.81
C THR A 395 12.48 18.09 23.00
N SER A 396 12.72 18.02 21.68
CA SER A 396 12.43 19.14 20.78
C SER A 396 10.95 19.52 20.81
N ARG A 397 10.61 20.73 20.35
CA ARG A 397 9.22 21.22 20.25
C ARG A 397 8.30 20.20 19.56
N LEU A 398 8.77 19.49 18.54
CA LEU A 398 8.08 18.38 17.88
C LEU A 398 7.81 17.16 18.77
N GLY A 399 8.74 16.76 19.64
CA GLY A 399 8.53 15.67 20.60
C GLY A 399 7.51 16.05 21.68
N ALA A 400 7.60 17.28 22.18
CA ALA A 400 6.65 17.88 23.11
C ALA A 400 5.25 18.02 22.49
N GLU A 401 5.18 18.36 21.21
CA GLU A 401 3.94 18.56 20.49
C GLU A 401 3.36 17.28 19.87
N ALA A 402 4.17 16.25 19.61
CA ALA A 402 3.68 14.90 19.28
C ALA A 402 2.96 14.27 20.49
N ILE A 403 3.40 14.63 21.70
CA ILE A 403 2.64 14.37 22.91
C ILE A 403 1.36 15.20 22.89
N GLN A 404 1.39 16.51 22.58
CA GLN A 404 0.20 17.39 22.40
C GLN A 404 -0.84 16.88 21.40
N CYS A 405 -0.42 16.43 20.22
CA CYS A 405 -1.30 15.84 19.22
C CYS A 405 -2.03 14.57 19.73
N LYS A 406 -1.47 13.90 20.74
CA LYS A 406 -2.05 12.72 21.41
C LYS A 406 -2.53 13.01 22.85
N SER A 407 -2.37 14.25 23.34
CA SER A 407 -2.65 14.71 24.70
C SER A 407 -3.59 15.89 24.84
N PHE A 408 -4.31 16.29 23.79
CA PHE A 408 -5.27 17.41 23.84
C PHE A 408 -6.69 16.98 23.45
N ILE A 409 -7.36 16.31 24.38
CA ILE A 409 -8.44 16.96 25.13
C ILE A 409 -7.82 17.56 26.38
#